data_AF-A0A0N0MTI1-F1
#
_entry.id   AF-A0A0N0MTI1-F1
#
_cell.length_a   1.000
_cell.length_b   1.000
_cell.length_c   1.000
_cell.angle_alpha   90.00
_cell.angle_beta   90.00
_cell.angle_gamma   90.00
#
_symmetry.space_group_name_H-M   'P 1'
#
loop_
_entity.id
_entity.type
_entity.pdbx_description
1 polymer ?
#
loop_
_entity_poly.entity_id
_entity_poly.type
_entity_poly.pdbx_seq_one_letter_code
_entity_poly.pdbx_strand_id
1 'polypeptide(L)' 'MSFFGVRGLVPRPLRTTVETTALDGGTVTTVYQRGLARLVQHEIDHLEGIVYTARMRPGVDLISVDQYRQTGRAWAYES' A
#
# COMPACT_ATOMS: atom_id res chain seq x y z
N MET A 1 10.89 -1.21 -4.05
CA MET A 1 10.09 -2.44 -4.24
C MET A 1 10.72 -3.58 -3.48
N SER A 2 9.99 -4.20 -2.54
CA SER A 2 10.56 -5.14 -1.55
C SER A 2 10.54 -6.60 -2.00
N PHE A 3 9.45 -7.08 -2.61
CA PHE A 3 9.31 -8.49 -3.04
C PHE A 3 8.77 -8.57 -4.46
N PHE A 4 9.54 -9.19 -5.36
CA PHE A 4 9.19 -9.29 -6.78
C PHE A 4 8.42 -10.56 -7.14
N GLY A 5 8.54 -11.65 -6.37
CA GLY A 5 7.96 -12.95 -6.70
C GLY A 5 6.59 -13.25 -6.10
N VAL A 6 6.13 -12.41 -5.16
CA VAL A 6 4.91 -12.67 -4.36
C VAL A 6 4.05 -11.43 -4.17
N ARG A 7 2.76 -11.65 -3.89
CA ARG A 7 1.76 -10.67 -3.49
C ARG A 7 1.18 -11.09 -2.13
N GLY A 8 0.84 -10.11 -1.29
CA GLY A 8 0.11 -10.35 -0.04
C GLY A 8 -1.11 -9.46 0.07
N LEU A 9 -2.16 -9.98 0.70
CA LEU A 9 -3.37 -9.22 0.99
C LEU A 9 -3.18 -8.44 2.30
N VAL A 10 -3.20 -7.12 2.21
CA VAL A 10 -2.98 -6.22 3.35
C VAL A 10 -4.18 -5.29 3.50
N PRO A 11 -4.89 -5.30 4.65
CA PRO A 11 -5.94 -4.34 4.91
C PRO A 11 -5.35 -2.94 5.07
N ARG A 12 -5.87 -1.95 4.34
CA ARG A 12 -5.48 -0.55 4.47
C ARG A 12 -6.69 0.38 4.39
N PRO A 13 -6.69 1.50 5.13
CA PRO A 13 -7.64 2.60 4.93
C PRO A 13 -7.72 3.04 3.47
N LEU A 14 -8.95 3.27 2.99
CA LEU A 14 -9.22 3.79 1.65
C LEU A 14 -9.01 5.31 1.52
N ARG A 15 -8.76 5.99 2.63
CA ARG A 15 -8.45 7.42 2.68
C ARG A 15 -7.36 7.65 3.71
N THR A 16 -6.38 8.48 3.38
CA THR A 16 -5.35 8.92 4.31
C THR A 16 -5.02 10.39 4.06
N THR A 17 -4.71 11.14 5.12
CA THR A 17 -4.19 12.50 5.03
C THR A 17 -2.72 12.44 5.42
N VAL A 18 -1.85 12.97 4.58
CA VAL A 18 -0.41 12.94 4.79
C VAL A 18 0.13 14.36 4.75
N GLU A 19 0.94 14.69 5.75
CA GLU A 19 1.72 15.92 5.78
C GLU A 19 3.15 15.62 5.29
N THR A 20 3.63 16.46 4.38
CA THR A 20 4.98 16.35 3.82
C THR A 20 5.67 17.71 3.88
N THR A 21 6.97 17.70 4.14
CA THR A 21 7.81 18.88 3.98
C THR A 21 8.20 19.05 2.51
N ALA A 22 7.87 20.19 1.92
CA ALA A 22 8.31 20.58 0.59
C ALA A 22 9.80 20.97 0.58
N LEU A 23 10.39 21.09 -0.60
CA LEU A 23 11.83 21.38 -0.75
C LEU A 23 12.24 22.76 -0.18
N ASP A 24 11.30 23.68 -0.08
CA ASP A 24 11.49 25.00 0.53
C ASP A 24 11.29 25.02 2.06
N GLY A 25 11.01 23.86 2.67
CA GLY A 25 10.73 23.71 4.09
C GLY A 25 9.26 23.95 4.47
N GLY A 26 8.39 24.30 3.52
CA GLY A 26 6.95 24.45 3.76
C GLY A 26 6.27 23.11 4.08
N THR A 27 5.15 23.14 4.79
CA THR A 27 4.32 21.95 5.03
C THR A 27 3.18 21.88 4.03
N VAL A 28 3.00 20.71 3.41
CA VAL A 28 1.92 20.41 2.47
C VAL A 28 1.10 19.25 3.00
N THR A 29 -0.20 19.45 3.14
CA THR A 29 -1.15 18.41 3.55
C THR A 29 -1.92 17.90 2.33
N THR A 30 -1.84 16.60 2.07
CA THR A 30 -2.52 15.97 0.92
C THR A 30 -3.43 14.83 1.38
N VAL A 31 -4.67 14.80 0.85
CA VAL A 31 -5.60 13.69 1.05
C VAL A 31 -5.49 12.72 -0.13
N TYR A 32 -5.10 11.49 0.15
CA TYR A 32 -5.07 10.41 -0.84
C TYR A 32 -6.25 9.47 -0.63
N GLN A 33 -6.74 8.89 -1.74
CA GLN A 33 -7.85 7.96 -1.73
C GLN A 33 -7.53 6.68 -2.54
N ARG A 34 -8.18 5.58 -2.17
CA ARG A 34 -8.20 4.30 -2.89
C ARG A 34 -6.80 3.80 -3.26
N GLY A 35 -6.50 3.69 -4.55
CA GLY A 35 -5.21 3.19 -5.04
C GLY A 35 -4.04 4.04 -4.58
N LEU A 36 -4.19 5.37 -4.60
CA LEU A 36 -3.14 6.29 -4.14
C LEU A 36 -2.97 6.21 -2.62
N ALA A 37 -4.06 6.08 -1.86
CA ALA A 37 -3.96 5.88 -0.42
C ALA A 37 -3.18 4.61 -0.09
N ARG A 38 -3.38 3.52 -0.85
CA ARG A 38 -2.61 2.28 -0.68
C ARG A 38 -1.12 2.49 -0.95
N LEU A 39 -0.79 3.16 -2.06
CA LEU A 39 0.59 3.38 -2.48
C LEU A 39 1.34 4.25 -1.47
N VAL A 40 0.76 5.38 -1.06
CA VAL A 40 1.41 6.28 -0.10
C VAL A 40 1.63 5.59 1.25
N GLN A 41 0.65 4.83 1.75
CA GLN A 41 0.82 4.06 2.98
C GLN A 41 1.90 2.96 2.86
N HIS A 42 2.10 2.38 1.67
CA HIS A 42 3.17 1.41 1.43
C HIS A 42 4.55 2.07 1.51
N GLU A 43 4.73 3.24 0.91
CA GLU A 43 6.01 3.95 0.97
C GLU A 43 6.29 4.51 2.37
N ILE A 44 5.26 4.93 3.12
CA ILE A 44 5.41 5.34 4.53
C ILE A 44 5.90 4.16 5.38
N ASP A 45 5.33 2.96 5.22
CA ASP A 45 5.85 1.77 5.92
C ASP A 45 7.36 1.57 5.62
N HIS A 46 7.81 1.84 4.39
CA HIS A 46 9.24 1.76 4.06
C HIS A 46 10.11 2.79 4.78
N LEU A 47 9.60 4.00 5.01
CA LEU A 47 10.29 5.00 5.84
C LEU A 47 10.47 4.52 7.29
N GLU A 48 9.57 3.65 7.77
CA GLU A 48 9.61 3.05 9.10
C GLU A 48 10.35 1.69 9.13
N GLY A 49 10.94 1.26 8.02
CA GLY A 49 11.57 -0.07 7.92
C GLY A 49 10.59 -1.24 7.92
N ILE A 50 9.29 -0.97 7.72
CA ILE A 50 8.22 -1.96 7.67
C ILE A 50 8.01 -2.41 6.22
N VAL A 51 7.94 -3.72 6.04
CA VAL A 51 7.54 -4.34 4.77
C VAL A 51 6.11 -4.88 4.87
N TYR A 52 5.42 -4.96 3.73
CA TYR A 52 3.98 -5.23 3.73
C TYR A 52 3.59 -6.57 4.38
N THR A 53 4.49 -7.55 4.43
CA THR A 53 4.26 -8.85 5.07
C THR A 53 4.02 -8.72 6.57
N ALA A 54 4.63 -7.73 7.23
CA ALA A 54 4.38 -7.42 8.64
C ALA A 54 2.97 -6.85 8.91
N ARG A 55 2.28 -6.37 7.86
CA ARG A 55 0.92 -5.83 7.95
C ARG A 55 -0.16 -6.84 7.51
N MET A 56 0.24 -8.05 7.08
CA MET A 56 -0.71 -9.10 6.70
C MET A 56 -1.45 -9.63 7.92
N ARG A 57 -2.71 -10.06 7.73
CA ARG A 57 -3.45 -10.72 8.82
C ARG A 57 -2.79 -12.07 9.14
N PRO A 58 -2.75 -12.49 10.41
CA PRO A 58 -2.27 -13.82 10.77
C PRO A 58 -3.00 -14.91 9.97
N GLY A 59 -2.25 -15.90 9.48
CA GLY A 59 -2.80 -17.03 8.71
C GLY A 59 -3.14 -16.72 7.25
N VAL A 60 -2.81 -15.53 6.72
CA VAL A 60 -2.91 -15.23 5.29
C VAL A 60 -1.58 -15.53 4.62
N ASP A 61 -1.61 -16.38 3.59
CA ASP A 61 -0.41 -16.74 2.84
C ASP A 61 -0.08 -15.72 1.74
N LEU A 62 1.21 -15.69 1.39
CA LEU A 62 1.68 -15.02 0.20
C LEU A 62 1.26 -15.79 -1.05
N ILE A 63 0.82 -15.05 -2.07
CA ILE A 63 0.40 -15.58 -3.36
C ILE A 63 1.55 -15.36 -4.34
N SER A 64 1.97 -16.38 -5.09
CA SER A 64 2.99 -16.18 -6.11
C SER A 64 2.47 -15.27 -7.23
N VAL A 65 3.35 -14.49 -7.85
CA VAL A 65 2.93 -13.61 -8.97
C VAL A 65 2.33 -14.41 -10.14
N ASP A 66 2.81 -15.63 -10.37
CA ASP A 66 2.28 -16.52 -11.42
C ASP A 66 0.84 -16.94 -11.14
N GLN A 67 0.50 -17.22 -9.87
CA GLN A 67 -0.87 -17.49 -9.44
C GLN A 67 -1.74 -16.22 -9.50
N TYR A 68 -1.18 -15.05 -9.14
CA TYR A 68 -1.91 -13.78 -9.08
C TYR A 68 -2.32 -13.23 -10.46
N ARG A 69 -1.58 -13.58 -11.53
CA ARG A 69 -1.75 -13.06 -12.89
C ARG A 69 -3.14 -13.25 -13.51
N GLN A 70 -4.00 -14.10 -12.94
CA GLN A 70 -5.27 -14.49 -13.56
C GLN A 70 -6.45 -13.51 -13.36
N THR A 71 -6.30 -12.39 -12.65
CA THR A 71 -7.49 -11.60 -12.31
C THR A 71 -7.76 -10.40 -13.19
N GLY A 72 -6.76 -9.68 -13.75
CA GLY A 72 -6.93 -8.58 -14.72
C GLY A 72 -7.92 -7.46 -14.34
N ARG A 73 -8.51 -7.51 -13.15
CA ARG A 73 -9.65 -6.69 -12.73
C ARG A 73 -9.13 -5.41 -12.09
N ALA A 74 -9.73 -4.30 -12.49
CA ALA A 74 -9.64 -3.06 -11.74
C ALA A 74 -10.08 -3.33 -10.29
N TRP A 75 -9.45 -2.67 -9.32
CA TRP A 75 -9.76 -2.94 -7.92
C TRP A 75 -11.19 -2.51 -7.64
N ALA A 76 -12.00 -3.46 -7.17
CA ALA A 76 -13.33 -3.16 -6.66
C ALA A 76 -13.17 -2.63 -5.24
N TYR A 77 -13.74 -1.46 -4.99
CA TYR A 77 -13.87 -0.92 -3.65
C TYR A 77 -15.35 -0.86 -3.38
N GLU A 78 -15.81 -1.63 -2.40
CA GLU A 78 -17.18 -1.54 -1.92
C GLU A 78 -17.37 -0.19 -1.21
N SER A 79 -18.56 0.39 -1.39
CA SER A 79 -18.98 1.68 -0.82
C SER A 79 -19.49 1.53 0.60
#